data_AF-A0A7S2HCC2-F1
#
_entry.id   AF-A0A7S2HCC2-F1
#
_cell.length_a   1.000
_cell.length_b   1.000
_cell.length_c   1.000
_cell.angle_alpha   90.00
_cell.angle_beta   90.00
_cell.angle_gamma   90.00
#
_symmetry.space_group_name_H-M   'P 1'
#
loop_
_entity.id
_entity.type
_entity.pdbx_description
1 polymer ?
#
loop_
_entity_poly.entity_id
_entity_poly.type
_entity_poly.pdbx_seq_one_letter_code
_entity_poly.pdbx_strand_id
1 'polypeptide(L)'
;SDASVSMGSSSEEYYRQQRYACGQLFVGTIVTSLVVNTYYNPTLYEMIGSMMGTHTTMVRVPKAWVGKSYFEFFDYLLYTEGYMPIGIFRSVARRAKSHRAKPMTQVMDNRNNMDFDVTWMESINASRMTSYVYTAPPGKETTMLASDRVICFGVSMPPPGPLQ
;
A
#
# COMPACT_ATOMS: atom_id res chain seq x y z
N SER A 1 -11.78 38.65 -30.42
CA SER A 1 -12.71 38.53 -29.28
C SER A 1 -13.35 37.15 -29.36
N ASP A 2 -12.57 36.10 -29.08
CA ASP A 2 -12.30 35.54 -27.74
C ASP A 2 -13.40 34.52 -27.39
N ALA A 3 -13.16 33.26 -27.04
CA ALA A 3 -11.94 32.47 -26.95
C ALA A 3 -12.35 31.01 -27.22
N SER A 4 -11.54 30.31 -28.03
CA SER A 4 -11.62 28.86 -28.17
C SER A 4 -11.19 28.20 -26.86
N VAL A 5 -12.14 27.70 -26.07
CA VAL A 5 -11.83 26.78 -24.99
C VAL A 5 -11.46 25.44 -25.63
N SER A 6 -10.17 25.23 -25.88
CA SER A 6 -9.66 23.89 -26.16
C SER A 6 -9.79 23.08 -24.87
N MET A 7 -10.86 22.31 -24.79
CA MET A 7 -11.12 21.37 -23.71
C MET A 7 -10.03 20.30 -23.78
N GLY A 8 -8.96 20.50 -23.01
CA GLY A 8 -7.78 19.65 -23.00
C GLY A 8 -8.18 18.20 -22.80
N SER A 9 -7.74 17.33 -23.71
CA SER A 9 -7.92 15.88 -23.64
C SER A 9 -7.08 15.28 -22.51
N SER A 10 -7.44 15.54 -21.26
CA SER A 10 -6.73 15.01 -20.09
C SER A 10 -7.65 14.78 -18.90
N SER A 11 -8.81 14.16 -19.11
CA SER A 11 -9.59 13.55 -18.03
C SER A 11 -8.88 12.28 -17.57
N GLU A 12 -7.71 12.43 -16.95
CA GLU A 12 -7.07 11.33 -16.23
C GLU A 12 -8.01 10.95 -15.09
N GLU A 13 -8.63 9.78 -15.22
CA GLU A 13 -9.62 9.30 -14.26
C GLU A 13 -9.03 9.33 -12.84
N TYR A 14 -9.76 9.92 -11.89
CA TYR A 14 -9.22 10.23 -10.56
C TYR A 14 -8.63 9.01 -9.84
N TYR A 15 -9.11 7.80 -10.13
CA TYR A 15 -8.61 6.57 -9.52
C TYR A 15 -7.18 6.20 -9.96
N ARG A 16 -6.71 6.75 -11.09
CA ARG A 16 -5.33 6.57 -11.57
C ARG A 16 -4.35 7.50 -10.86
N GLN A 17 -4.85 8.54 -10.20
CA GLN A 17 -4.01 9.46 -9.46
C GLN A 17 -3.32 8.72 -8.32
N GLN A 18 -2.01 8.92 -8.20
CA GLN A 18 -1.19 8.29 -7.17
C GLN A 18 -1.79 8.45 -5.77
N ARG A 19 -2.27 9.66 -5.43
CA ARG A 19 -2.86 9.92 -4.10
C ARG A 19 -4.07 9.03 -3.82
N TYR A 20 -4.90 8.76 -4.81
CA TYR A 20 -6.04 7.86 -4.67
C TYR A 20 -5.59 6.40 -4.56
N ALA A 21 -4.75 5.93 -5.49
CA ALA A 21 -4.27 4.54 -5.53
C ALA A 21 -3.43 4.14 -4.29
N CYS A 22 -2.83 5.12 -3.61
CA CYS A 22 -2.10 4.94 -2.36
C CYS A 22 -2.97 5.04 -1.10
N GLY A 23 -4.28 5.27 -1.23
CA GLY A 23 -5.19 5.48 -0.10
C GLY A 23 -4.96 6.79 0.66
N GLN A 24 -4.31 7.79 0.03
CA GLN A 24 -4.05 9.12 0.62
C GLN A 24 -5.14 10.15 0.28
N LEU A 25 -6.04 9.82 -0.65
CA LEU A 25 -7.15 10.66 -1.06
C LEU A 25 -8.44 9.84 -1.02
N PHE A 26 -9.41 10.31 -0.24
CA PHE A 26 -10.76 9.75 -0.18
C PHE A 26 -11.72 10.74 -0.86
N VAL A 27 -12.54 10.24 -1.78
CA VAL A 27 -13.44 11.07 -2.60
C VAL A 27 -14.89 10.72 -2.30
N GLY A 28 -15.74 11.73 -2.08
CA GLY A 28 -17.15 11.53 -1.70
C GLY A 28 -17.99 10.78 -2.73
N THR A 29 -17.57 10.76 -4.00
CA THR A 29 -18.23 10.00 -5.07
C THR A 29 -18.28 8.51 -4.80
N ILE A 30 -17.41 7.97 -3.95
CA ILE A 30 -17.44 6.56 -3.51
C ILE A 30 -18.76 6.26 -2.77
N VAL A 31 -19.24 7.19 -1.93
CA VAL A 31 -20.50 7.02 -1.19
C VAL A 31 -21.69 7.04 -2.16
N THR A 32 -21.67 7.93 -3.15
CA THR A 32 -22.69 7.96 -4.21
C THR A 32 -22.72 6.63 -4.98
N SER A 33 -21.56 6.11 -5.38
CA SER A 33 -21.46 4.81 -6.04
C SER A 33 -21.97 3.67 -5.16
N LEU A 34 -21.70 3.71 -3.84
CA LEU A 34 -22.24 2.74 -2.89
C LEU A 34 -23.78 2.78 -2.87
N VAL A 35 -24.39 3.96 -2.72
CA VAL A 35 -25.86 4.11 -2.68
C VAL A 35 -26.52 3.56 -3.94
N VAL A 36 -25.95 3.87 -5.12
CA VAL A 36 -26.45 3.33 -6.40
C VAL A 36 -26.30 1.81 -6.46
N ASN A 37 -25.19 1.25 -5.98
CA ASN A 37 -25.00 -0.21 -5.95
C ASN A 37 -25.92 -0.90 -4.93
N THR A 38 -26.24 -0.25 -3.82
CA THR A 38 -27.19 -0.74 -2.83
C THR A 38 -28.62 -0.84 -3.37
N TYR A 39 -28.98 -0.02 -4.37
CA TYR A 39 -30.26 -0.16 -5.08
C TYR A 39 -30.41 -1.55 -5.73
N TYR A 40 -29.32 -2.11 -6.26
CA TYR A 40 -29.32 -3.44 -6.88
C TYR A 40 -29.00 -4.57 -5.89
N ASN A 41 -28.17 -4.30 -4.89
CA ASN A 41 -27.86 -5.24 -3.81
C ASN A 41 -28.00 -4.57 -2.44
N PRO A 42 -29.19 -4.66 -1.81
CA PRO A 42 -29.45 -4.05 -0.51
C PRO A 42 -28.52 -4.56 0.60
N THR A 43 -27.96 -5.77 0.50
CA THR A 43 -27.07 -6.30 1.54
C THR A 43 -25.68 -5.66 1.53
N LEU A 44 -25.33 -4.91 0.47
CA LEU A 44 -24.00 -4.32 0.31
C LEU A 44 -23.66 -3.30 1.39
N TYR A 45 -24.63 -2.48 1.83
CA TYR A 45 -24.39 -1.47 2.86
C TYR A 45 -24.14 -2.12 4.23
N GLU A 46 -24.89 -3.19 4.56
CA GLU A 46 -24.73 -3.95 5.80
C GLU A 46 -23.38 -4.68 5.83
N MET A 47 -23.01 -5.29 4.71
CA MET A 47 -21.72 -5.96 4.54
C MET A 47 -20.57 -4.98 4.73
N ILE A 48 -20.60 -3.82 4.06
CA ILE A 48 -19.55 -2.79 4.20
C ILE A 48 -19.53 -2.22 5.62
N GLY A 49 -20.69 -1.96 6.23
CA GLY A 49 -20.79 -1.51 7.62
C GLY A 49 -20.16 -2.53 8.59
N SER A 50 -20.41 -3.81 8.37
CA SER A 50 -19.80 -4.89 9.15
C SER A 50 -18.28 -4.96 8.92
N MET A 51 -17.81 -4.84 7.68
CA MET A 51 -16.38 -4.80 7.35
C MET A 51 -15.66 -3.62 8.00
N MET A 52 -16.29 -2.44 8.07
CA MET A 52 -15.72 -1.26 8.74
C MET A 52 -15.52 -1.46 10.24
N GLY A 53 -16.37 -2.26 10.88
CA GLY A 53 -16.22 -2.63 12.29
C GLY A 53 -15.31 -3.84 12.56
N THR A 54 -14.87 -4.54 11.51
CA THR A 54 -14.09 -5.77 11.65
C THR A 54 -12.61 -5.48 11.89
N HIS A 55 -11.94 -6.32 12.68
CA HIS A 55 -10.51 -6.23 12.88
C HIS A 55 -9.75 -6.58 11.59
N THR A 56 -8.97 -5.61 11.10
CA THR A 56 -8.13 -5.76 9.90
C THR A 56 -6.66 -5.71 10.31
N THR A 57 -5.89 -6.74 9.93
CA THR A 57 -4.46 -6.83 10.21
C THR A 57 -3.66 -6.75 8.92
N MET A 58 -2.52 -6.06 8.96
CA MET A 58 -1.53 -6.10 7.88
C MET A 58 -0.41 -7.10 8.22
N VAL A 59 -0.39 -8.24 7.56
CA VAL A 59 0.62 -9.28 7.73
C VAL A 59 1.82 -8.98 6.84
N ARG A 60 3.03 -8.95 7.41
CA ARG A 60 4.27 -8.81 6.64
C ARG A 60 4.62 -10.14 5.97
N VAL A 61 5.09 -10.11 4.73
CA VAL A 61 5.55 -11.32 4.03
C VAL A 61 6.86 -11.81 4.66
N PRO A 62 6.90 -13.02 5.24
CA PRO A 62 8.14 -13.59 5.76
C PRO A 62 9.12 -13.91 4.63
N LYS A 63 10.43 -13.90 4.92
CA LYS A 63 11.48 -14.16 3.91
C LYS A 63 11.30 -15.49 3.16
N ALA A 64 10.76 -16.51 3.81
CA ALA A 64 10.50 -17.83 3.20
C ALA A 64 9.40 -17.82 2.11
N TRP A 65 8.56 -16.78 2.09
CA TRP A 65 7.48 -16.61 1.14
C TRP A 65 7.81 -15.63 0.01
N VAL A 66 8.97 -14.96 0.08
CA VAL A 66 9.42 -14.06 -0.98
C VAL A 66 9.71 -14.86 -2.25
N GLY A 67 9.16 -14.42 -3.38
CA GLY A 67 9.26 -15.09 -4.68
C GLY A 67 8.24 -16.19 -4.91
N LYS A 68 7.50 -16.64 -3.88
CA LYS A 68 6.39 -17.59 -4.03
C LYS A 68 5.14 -16.90 -4.58
N SER A 69 4.20 -17.70 -5.07
CA SER A 69 2.93 -17.18 -5.58
C SER A 69 2.04 -16.67 -4.44
N TYR A 70 1.24 -15.65 -4.73
CA TYR A 70 0.23 -15.14 -3.80
C TYR A 70 -0.77 -16.23 -3.42
N PHE A 71 -1.10 -17.14 -4.35
CA PHE A 71 -1.98 -18.28 -4.10
C PHE A 71 -1.49 -19.17 -2.96
N GLU A 72 -0.22 -19.58 -2.99
CA GLU A 72 0.34 -20.44 -1.93
C GLU A 72 0.35 -19.72 -0.57
N PHE A 73 0.67 -18.42 -0.58
CA PHE A 73 0.67 -17.64 0.65
C PHE A 73 -0.75 -17.38 1.17
N PHE A 74 -1.72 -17.20 0.26
CA PHE A 74 -3.13 -17.07 0.57
C PHE A 74 -3.64 -18.33 1.27
N ASP A 75 -3.36 -19.51 0.71
CA ASP A 75 -3.77 -20.79 1.32
C ASP A 75 -3.15 -20.98 2.70
N TYR A 76 -1.87 -20.64 2.86
CA TYR A 76 -1.22 -20.67 4.17
C TYR A 76 -1.90 -19.74 5.18
N LEU A 77 -2.15 -18.48 4.81
CA LEU A 77 -2.80 -17.52 5.69
C LEU A 77 -4.22 -17.98 6.07
N LEU A 78 -4.98 -18.51 5.10
CA LEU A 78 -6.36 -18.91 5.30
C LEU A 78 -6.48 -20.17 6.15
N TYR A 79 -5.75 -21.23 5.78
CA TYR A 79 -5.92 -22.55 6.40
C TYR A 79 -5.01 -22.80 7.59
N THR A 80 -3.83 -22.14 7.65
CA THR A 80 -2.88 -22.34 8.76
C THR A 80 -2.99 -21.24 9.80
N GLU A 81 -3.04 -19.98 9.37
CA GLU A 81 -3.03 -18.83 10.30
C GLU A 81 -4.44 -18.31 10.65
N GLY A 82 -5.48 -18.76 9.93
CA GLY A 82 -6.87 -18.32 10.15
C GLY A 82 -7.14 -16.87 9.76
N TYR A 83 -6.29 -16.26 8.93
CA TYR A 83 -6.47 -14.93 8.38
C TYR A 83 -7.07 -15.01 6.97
N MET A 84 -8.09 -14.22 6.68
CA MET A 84 -8.66 -14.10 5.34
C MET A 84 -8.02 -12.94 4.57
N PRO A 85 -7.13 -13.20 3.59
CA PRO A 85 -6.48 -12.16 2.82
C PRO A 85 -7.44 -11.50 1.84
N ILE A 86 -7.44 -10.17 1.75
CA ILE A 86 -8.29 -9.41 0.82
C ILE A 86 -7.50 -8.62 -0.23
N GLY A 87 -6.21 -8.38 0.01
CA GLY A 87 -5.37 -7.68 -0.94
C GLY A 87 -3.92 -7.52 -0.48
N ILE A 88 -3.10 -7.03 -1.40
CA ILE A 88 -1.68 -6.76 -1.18
C ILE A 88 -1.47 -5.25 -1.10
N PHE A 89 -0.81 -4.81 -0.04
CA PHE A 89 -0.27 -3.48 0.14
C PHE A 89 1.23 -3.51 -0.17
N ARG A 90 1.60 -3.01 -1.35
CA ARG A 90 2.97 -3.09 -1.88
C ARG A 90 3.63 -1.73 -1.86
N SER A 91 4.79 -1.63 -1.21
CA SER A 91 5.59 -0.40 -1.15
C SER A 91 6.69 -0.41 -2.20
N VAL A 92 6.78 0.67 -2.99
CA VAL A 92 7.77 0.85 -4.05
C VAL A 92 8.61 2.07 -3.71
N ALA A 93 9.93 1.90 -3.66
CA ALA A 93 10.85 3.02 -3.50
C ALA A 93 10.80 3.90 -4.75
N ARG A 94 10.44 5.17 -4.61
CA ARG A 94 10.54 6.12 -5.72
C ARG A 94 12.00 6.44 -5.93
N ARG A 95 12.51 6.09 -7.11
CA ARG A 95 13.72 6.70 -7.63
C ARG A 95 13.45 8.19 -7.77
N ALA A 96 14.07 8.98 -6.91
CA ALA A 96 14.05 10.41 -7.05
C ALA A 96 14.68 10.76 -8.39
N LYS A 97 13.95 11.48 -9.24
CA LYS A 97 14.61 12.23 -10.29
C LYS A 97 15.49 13.25 -9.56
N SER A 98 16.79 12.97 -9.50
CA SER A 98 17.80 13.94 -9.10
C SER A 98 17.68 15.11 -10.07
N HIS A 99 16.92 16.14 -9.69
CA HIS A 99 17.06 17.44 -10.30
C HIS A 99 18.48 17.90 -9.96
N ARG A 100 19.42 17.63 -10.88
CA ARG A 100 20.71 18.29 -11.04
C ARG A 100 21.26 18.88 -9.74
N ALA A 101 21.76 18.02 -8.85
CA ALA A 101 22.76 18.47 -7.90
C ALA A 101 23.94 19.02 -8.73
N LYS A 102 24.22 20.32 -8.61
CA LYS A 102 25.42 20.92 -9.19
C LYS A 102 26.64 20.13 -8.66
N PRO A 103 27.60 19.72 -9.51
CA PRO A 103 28.81 19.11 -9.02
C PRO A 103 29.64 20.13 -8.23
N MET A 104 29.98 19.75 -6.99
CA MET A 104 31.25 19.93 -6.30
C MET A 104 32.02 21.25 -6.54
N THR A 105 32.07 22.10 -5.51
CA THR A 105 33.28 22.88 -5.22
C THR A 105 33.89 22.31 -3.95
N GLN A 106 35.09 21.75 -4.10
CA GLN A 106 35.98 21.38 -3.00
C GLN A 106 36.19 22.59 -2.09
N VAL A 107 35.85 22.44 -0.82
CA VAL A 107 36.64 23.06 0.24
C VAL A 107 37.14 21.90 1.09
N MET A 108 38.42 21.56 0.89
CA MET A 108 39.18 20.76 1.83
C MET A 108 39.10 21.45 3.19
N ASP A 109 38.57 20.76 4.20
CA ASP A 109 39.22 20.78 5.49
C ASP A 109 38.91 19.52 6.30
N ASN A 110 39.88 19.21 7.16
CA ASN A 110 40.35 17.87 7.44
C ASN A 110 40.03 17.45 8.90
N ARG A 111 39.93 16.13 9.08
CA ARG A 111 40.18 15.33 10.31
C ARG A 111 38.97 14.85 11.13
N ASN A 112 38.87 13.51 11.11
CA ASN A 112 38.49 12.62 12.20
C ASN A 112 37.01 12.55 12.59
N ASN A 113 36.23 11.71 11.89
CA ASN A 113 35.53 10.57 12.51
C ASN A 113 34.87 9.72 11.39
N MET A 114 35.32 8.48 11.17
CA MET A 114 34.57 7.53 10.34
C MET A 114 33.52 6.82 11.21
N ASP A 115 32.47 7.54 11.56
CA ASP A 115 31.17 6.90 11.78
C ASP A 115 30.43 6.96 10.45
N PHE A 116 30.64 5.94 9.63
CA PHE A 116 29.90 5.71 8.40
C PHE A 116 28.46 5.37 8.79
N ASP A 117 27.67 6.42 8.92
CA ASP A 117 26.35 6.45 9.51
C ASP A 117 25.32 5.74 8.63
N VAL A 118 25.07 4.46 8.95
CA VAL A 118 24.05 3.59 8.35
C VAL A 118 22.64 4.14 8.62
N THR A 119 22.47 5.00 9.62
CA THR A 119 21.19 5.49 10.12
C THR A 119 20.62 6.64 9.27
N TRP A 120 21.45 7.47 8.63
CA TRP A 120 20.95 8.46 7.65
C TRP A 120 20.46 7.82 6.34
N MET A 121 21.01 6.67 5.91
CA MET A 121 20.51 5.99 4.71
C MET A 121 19.12 5.37 4.93
N GLU A 122 18.82 4.91 6.14
CA GLU A 122 17.50 4.38 6.51
C GLU A 122 16.44 5.49 6.55
N SER A 123 16.79 6.68 7.07
CA SER A 123 15.88 7.84 7.12
C SER A 123 15.69 8.51 5.74
N ILE A 124 16.70 8.51 4.87
CA ILE A 124 16.56 8.96 3.47
C ILE A 124 15.70 7.98 2.66
N ASN A 125 15.77 6.67 2.92
CA ASN A 125 14.95 5.67 2.23
C ASN A 125 13.46 5.70 2.62
N ALA A 126 13.13 6.06 3.86
CA ALA A 126 11.75 6.26 4.29
C ALA A 126 11.06 7.41 3.54
N SER A 127 11.83 8.41 3.10
CA SER A 127 11.31 9.67 2.55
C SER A 127 10.70 9.59 1.14
N ARG A 128 10.70 8.41 0.49
CA ARG A 128 10.23 8.27 -0.90
C ARG A 128 9.53 6.94 -1.23
N MET A 129 8.98 6.23 -0.26
CA MET A 129 8.17 5.04 -0.56
C MET A 129 6.75 5.42 -0.98
N THR A 130 6.32 4.94 -2.15
CA THR A 130 4.92 4.99 -2.59
C THR A 130 4.31 3.61 -2.42
N SER A 131 3.20 3.52 -1.70
CA SER A 131 2.53 2.23 -1.48
C SER A 131 1.25 2.15 -2.30
N TYR A 132 0.97 1.00 -2.91
CA TYR A 132 -0.21 0.76 -3.72
C TYR A 132 -1.00 -0.43 -3.17
N VAL A 133 -2.32 -0.39 -3.33
CA VAL A 133 -3.22 -1.48 -2.95
C VAL A 133 -3.59 -2.28 -4.20
N TYR A 134 -3.42 -3.60 -4.13
CA TYR A 134 -3.86 -4.56 -5.13
C TYR A 134 -4.95 -5.44 -4.53
N THR A 135 -6.19 -5.23 -4.97
CA THR A 135 -7.35 -5.99 -4.51
C THR A 135 -7.55 -7.22 -5.37
N ALA A 136 -7.76 -8.39 -4.75
CA ALA A 136 -7.95 -9.68 -5.46
C ALA A 136 -6.92 -9.93 -6.59
N PRO A 137 -5.60 -9.86 -6.30
CA PRO A 137 -4.59 -10.06 -7.34
C PRO A 137 -4.64 -11.50 -7.89
N PRO A 138 -4.28 -11.73 -9.18
CA PRO A 138 -4.26 -13.07 -9.76
C PRO A 138 -3.34 -14.01 -8.98
N GLY A 139 -3.90 -15.08 -8.41
CA GLY A 139 -3.21 -15.89 -7.41
C GLY A 139 -1.90 -16.52 -7.87
N LYS A 140 -1.89 -17.14 -9.05
CA LYS A 140 -0.71 -17.88 -9.57
C LYS A 140 0.34 -16.99 -10.23
N GLU A 141 -0.09 -15.86 -10.79
CA GLU A 141 0.79 -14.94 -11.54
C GLU A 141 1.43 -13.88 -10.64
N THR A 142 0.79 -13.56 -9.52
CA THR A 142 1.32 -12.57 -8.59
C THR A 142 2.35 -13.22 -7.68
N THR A 143 3.58 -12.72 -7.73
CA THR A 143 4.65 -13.13 -6.81
C THR A 143 4.74 -12.18 -5.62
N MET A 144 5.03 -12.77 -4.45
CA MET A 144 5.18 -12.03 -3.20
C MET A 144 6.56 -11.38 -3.11
N LEU A 145 6.61 -10.09 -2.76
CA LEU A 145 7.85 -9.34 -2.55
C LEU A 145 8.11 -9.15 -1.06
N ALA A 146 9.38 -8.97 -0.69
CA ALA A 146 9.76 -8.67 0.70
C ALA A 146 9.18 -7.35 1.22
N SER A 147 8.88 -6.41 0.32
CA SER A 147 8.25 -5.12 0.62
C SER A 147 6.72 -5.21 0.76
N ASP A 148 6.13 -6.36 0.49
CA ASP A 148 4.69 -6.52 0.51
C ASP A 148 4.16 -6.73 1.94
N ARG A 149 2.95 -6.25 2.13
CA ARG A 149 2.10 -6.57 3.27
C ARG A 149 0.78 -7.06 2.73
N VAL A 150 0.18 -8.05 3.38
CA VAL A 150 -1.12 -8.58 2.99
C VAL A 150 -2.14 -8.07 3.98
N ILE A 151 -3.21 -7.47 3.45
CA ILE A 151 -4.33 -6.98 4.24
C ILE A 151 -5.24 -8.17 4.47
N CYS A 152 -5.54 -8.47 5.73
CA CYS A 152 -6.36 -9.62 6.11
C CYS A 152 -7.46 -9.23 7.09
N PHE A 153 -8.60 -9.91 6.99
CA PHE A 153 -9.55 -10.02 8.09
C PHE A 153 -9.17 -11.19 8.99
N GLY A 154 -9.47 -11.07 10.29
CA GLY A 154 -9.33 -12.18 11.21
C GLY A 154 -9.28 -11.74 12.66
N VAL A 155 -9.50 -12.70 13.55
CA VAL A 155 -9.31 -12.53 14.98
C VAL A 155 -7.81 -12.52 15.27
N SER A 156 -7.23 -11.38 15.68
CA SER A 156 -5.99 -11.48 16.43
C SER A 156 -6.33 -12.23 17.71
N MET A 157 -5.75 -13.40 17.95
CA MET A 157 -5.83 -13.97 19.30
C MET A 157 -5.33 -12.88 20.26
N PRO A 158 -6.12 -12.48 21.28
CA PRO A 158 -5.59 -11.62 22.31
C PRO A 158 -4.35 -12.31 22.92
N PRO A 159 -3.29 -11.55 23.28
CA PRO A 159 -2.15 -12.15 23.95
C PRO A 159 -2.66 -12.95 25.16
N PRO A 160 -2.11 -14.15 25.44
CA PRO A 160 -2.52 -14.91 26.61
C PRO A 160 -2.40 -13.99 27.83
N GLY A 161 -3.53 -13.74 28.50
CA GLY A 161 -3.55 -12.99 29.74
C GLY A 161 -2.61 -13.65 30.76
N PRO A 162 -2.02 -12.90 31.69
CA PRO A 162 -1.16 -13.49 32.70
C PRO A 162 -1.92 -14.60 33.43
N LEU A 163 -1.28 -15.76 33.53
CA LEU A 163 -1.75 -16.90 34.33
C LEU A 163 -2.04 -16.36 35.75
N GLN A 164 -3.31 -16.42 36.17
CA GLN A 164 -3.70 -16.18 37.57
C GLN A 164 -3.35 -17.40 38.41
#